data_AF-A0A2E1FMR4-F1
#
_entry.id   AF-A0A2E1FMR4-F1
#
_cell.length_a   1.000
_cell.length_b   1.000
_cell.length_c   1.000
_cell.angle_alpha   90.00
_cell.angle_beta   90.00
_cell.angle_gamma   90.00
#
_symmetry.space_group_name_H-M   'P 1'
#
loop_
_entity.id
_entity.type
_entity.pdbx_description
1 polymer ?
#
loop_
_entity_poly.entity_id
_entity_poly.type
_entity_poly.pdbx_seq_one_letter_code
_entity_poly.pdbx_strand_id
1 'polypeptide(L)' 'MAYTYLIMITLIRPVLFSFIQSPKVKRLIVDLLRKLASTTDNTVDDQAVDFIERGLFGAE' A
#
# COMPACT_ATOMS: atom_id res chain seq x y z
N MET A 1 -15.75 -29.88 -4.82
CA MET A 1 -15.00 -29.28 -3.71
C MET A 1 -13.87 -28.38 -4.22
N ALA A 2 -12.76 -28.88 -4.77
CA ALA A 2 -11.62 -28.04 -5.19
C ALA A 2 -11.97 -26.95 -6.24
N TYR A 3 -12.76 -27.29 -7.27
CA TYR A 3 -13.19 -26.33 -8.30
C TYR A 3 -14.03 -25.17 -7.75
N THR A 4 -14.84 -25.42 -6.72
CA THR A 4 -15.64 -24.39 -6.05
C THR A 4 -14.73 -23.34 -5.39
N TYR A 5 -13.65 -23.76 -4.74
CA TYR A 5 -12.67 -22.83 -4.15
C TYR A 5 -11.91 -22.03 -5.21
N LEU A 6 -11.56 -22.64 -6.35
CA LEU A 6 -10.91 -21.92 -7.45
C LEU A 6 -11.84 -20.82 -8.02
N ILE A 7 -13.13 -21.10 -8.17
CA ILE A 7 -14.13 -20.11 -8.58
C ILE A 7 -14.21 -18.97 -7.54
N MET A 8 -14.29 -19.30 -6.25
CA MET A 8 -14.34 -18.27 -5.20
C MET A 8 -13.08 -17.39 -5.17
N ILE A 9 -11.90 -17.97 -5.33
CA ILE A 9 -10.64 -17.22 -5.41
C ILE A 9 -10.65 -16.29 -6.62
N THR A 10 -11.09 -16.77 -7.79
CA THR A 10 -11.19 -15.94 -9.01
C THR A 10 -12.14 -14.76 -8.83
N LEU A 11 -13.21 -14.91 -8.06
CA LEU A 11 -14.17 -13.83 -7.78
C LEU A 11 -13.64 -12.83 -6.75
N ILE A 12 -13.02 -13.31 -5.66
CA ILE A 12 -12.57 -12.47 -4.55
C ILE A 12 -11.27 -11.71 -4.91
N ARG A 13 -10.39 -12.32 -5.70
CA ARG A 13 -9.09 -11.74 -6.08
C ARG A 13 -9.18 -10.32 -6.64
N PRO A 14 -9.98 -10.01 -7.69
CA PRO A 14 -10.04 -8.65 -8.24
C PRO A 14 -10.56 -7.63 -7.23
N VAL A 15 -11.49 -8.02 -6.35
CA VAL A 15 -12.02 -7.13 -5.29
C VAL A 15 -10.93 -6.78 -4.29
N LEU A 16 -10.15 -7.76 -3.84
CA LEU A 16 -9.01 -7.52 -2.95
C LEU A 16 -7.95 -6.63 -3.61
N PHE A 17 -7.63 -6.88 -4.89
CA PHE A 17 -6.68 -6.05 -5.63
C PHE A 17 -7.19 -4.60 -5.79
N SER A 18 -8.47 -4.41 -6.12
CA SER A 18 -9.08 -3.08 -6.21
C SER A 18 -9.04 -2.35 -4.87
N PHE A 19 -9.27 -3.07 -3.78
CA PHE A 19 -9.23 -2.50 -2.42
C PHE A 19 -7.81 -2.06 -2.05
N ILE A 20 -6.80 -2.91 -2.29
CA ILE A 20 -5.38 -2.62 -2.01
C ILE A 20 -4.86 -1.47 -2.89
N GLN A 21 -5.32 -1.39 -4.14
CA GLN A 21 -4.96 -0.31 -5.05
C GLN A 21 -5.67 1.03 -4.74
N SER A 22 -6.60 1.05 -3.78
CA SER A 22 -7.34 2.27 -3.45
C SER A 22 -6.41 3.36 -2.89
N PRO A 23 -6.69 4.65 -3.17
CA PRO A 23 -5.92 5.77 -2.63
C PRO A 23 -5.83 5.76 -1.10
N LYS A 24 -6.88 5.30 -0.42
CA LYS A 24 -6.93 5.21 1.03
C LYS A 24 -5.92 4.21 1.60
N VAL A 25 -5.77 3.04 0.97
CA VAL A 25 -4.78 2.03 1.41
C VAL A 25 -3.36 2.52 1.11
N LYS A 26 -3.14 3.11 -0.07
CA LYS A 26 -1.85 3.76 -0.37
C LYS A 26 -1.50 4.83 0.65
N ARG A 27 -2.47 5.63 1.10
CA ARG A 27 -2.27 6.67 2.11
C ARG A 27 -1.94 6.08 3.47
N LEU A 28 -2.67 5.04 3.88
CA LEU A 28 -2.39 4.29 5.09
C LEU A 28 -0.95 3.75 5.11
N ILE A 29 -0.46 3.22 3.99
CA ILE A 29 0.92 2.74 3.87
C ILE A 29 1.92 3.88 4.12
N VAL A 30 1.73 5.03 3.47
CA VAL A 30 2.59 6.21 3.68
C VAL A 30 2.56 6.69 5.12
N ASP A 31 1.37 6.77 5.74
CA ASP A 31 1.22 7.24 7.12
C ASP A 31 1.92 6.30 8.12
N LEU A 32 1.86 4.98 7.91
CA LEU A 32 2.58 4.00 8.71
C LEU A 32 4.10 4.13 8.56
N LEU A 33 4.57 4.29 7.32
CA LEU A 33 6.00 4.48 7.04
C LEU A 33 6.53 5.78 7.64
N ARG A 34 5.79 6.89 7.52
CA ARG A 34 6.15 8.18 8.12
C ARG A 34 6.18 8.09 9.64
N LYS A 35 5.23 7.37 10.25
CA LYS A 35 5.24 7.15 11.69
C LYS A 35 6.45 6.34 12.13
N LEU A 36 6.82 5.30 11.37
CA LEU A 36 8.02 4.52 11.64
C LEU A 36 9.30 5.35 11.50
N ALA A 37 9.45 6.12 10.42
CA ALA A 37 10.58 7.03 10.23
C ALA A 37 10.69 8.05 11.37
N SER A 38 9.57 8.59 11.87
CA SER A 38 9.58 9.51 13.01
C SER A 38 10.06 8.92 14.34
N THR A 39 10.22 7.59 14.42
CA THR A 39 10.81 6.92 15.60
C THR A 39 12.32 6.73 15.49
N THR A 40 12.92 7.09 14.35
CA THR A 40 14.36 7.05 14.09
C THR A 40 14.88 8.49 13.91
N ASP A 41 16.15 8.73 14.20
CA ASP A 41 16.80 10.04 13.99
C ASP A 41 17.45 10.14 12.61
N ASN A 42 17.01 9.34 11.64
CA ASN A 42 17.67 9.20 10.34
C ASN A 42 16.93 9.97 9.24
N THR A 43 17.52 11.09 8.82
CA THR A 43 17.02 11.91 7.69
C THR A 43 16.88 11.15 6.37
N VAL A 44 17.57 10.02 6.20
CA VAL A 44 17.43 9.16 5.01
C VAL A 44 16.07 8.46 4.98
N ASP A 45 15.50 8.10 6.14
CA ASP A 45 14.22 7.39 6.21
C ASP A 45 13.07 8.32 5.77
N ASP A 46 13.11 9.59 6.18
CA ASP A 46 12.15 10.61 5.74
C ASP A 46 12.17 10.80 4.21
N GLN A 47 13.38 10.90 3.63
CA GLN A 47 13.55 11.00 2.18
C GLN A 47 13.04 9.76 1.44
N ALA A 48 13.21 8.58 2.03
CA ALA A 48 12.68 7.34 1.46
C ALA A 48 11.14 7.32 1.48
N VAL A 49 10.50 7.79 2.57
CA VAL A 49 9.03 7.90 2.64
C VAL A 49 8.51 8.89 1.60
N ASP A 50 9.16 10.04 1.43
CA ASP A 50 8.79 11.04 0.43
C ASP A 50 8.92 10.51 -1.01
N PHE A 51 9.98 9.73 -1.28
CA PHE A 51 10.15 9.07 -2.57
C PHE A 51 9.03 8.06 -2.85
N ILE A 52 8.67 7.24 -1.85
CA ILE A 52 7.58 6.26 -1.96
C ILE A 52 6.24 6.98 -2.18
N GLU A 53 5.96 8.05 -1.44
CA GLU A 53 4.74 8.84 -1.58
C GLU A 53 4.58 9.40 -3.00
N ARG A 54 5.64 10.01 -3.55
CA ARG A 54 5.67 10.49 -4.95
C ARG A 54 5.45 9.35 -5.95
N GLY A 55 6.02 8.18 -5.72
CA GLY A 55 5.82 7.01 -6.56
C GLY A 55 4.39 6.44 -6.51
N LEU A 56 3.70 6.58 -5.38
CA LEU A 56 2.35 6.03 -5.18
C LEU A 56 1.22 6.96 -5.66
N PHE A 57 1.43 8.28 -5.61
CA PHE A 57 0.43 9.31 -5.92
C PHE A 57 0.78 10.18 -7.14
N GLY A 58 2.00 10.09 -7.67
CA GLY A 58 2.50 11.00 -8.70
C GLY A 58 3.11 12.27 -8.08
N ALA A 59 3.97 12.94 -8.85
CA ALA A 59 4.34 14.32 -8.54
C ALA A 59 3.19 15.22 -8.98
N GLU A 60 2.64 16.01 -8.06
CA GLU A 60 2.07 17.30 -8.47
C GLU A 60 3.21 18.25 -8.84
#